data_AF-D9TI14-F1
#
_entry.id   AF-D9TI14-F1
#
_cell.length_a   1.000
_cell.length_b   1.000
_cell.length_c   1.000
_cell.angle_alpha   90.00
_cell.angle_beta   90.00
_cell.angle_gamma   90.00
#
_symmetry.space_group_name_H-M   'P 1'
#
loop_
_entity.id
_entity.type
_entity.pdbx_description
1 polymer ?
#
loop_
_entity_poly.entity_id
_entity_poly.type
_entity_poly.pdbx_seq_one_letter_code
_entity_poly.pdbx_strand_id
1 'polypeptide(L)'
;MSWIDMGVRCETIKFEGSQGFFIRLIKGQKKFEILESGYPYSVLFCATENRKRLMEMLETEDPVVLEEELYMYIGRNTGYVNWLIRDSYPDSVDKIHYIIPTKNYVIEFISNFVPPEIIYPFCKKMTEIDEEKLIEGLELTDMSWEYDKEEYIEFVDDKFLEKMDISKGLFIGDLIYKEGKLVILLDQGIRKNEEGKYYMGEQFVVKFESGIEAVRFADEGRRLLLWLIFWDIKKYKFKNGYFLKVENSEFIRWLEKERGKKFEEEVNHYCFLSDMLVVDVVSKCEPTIEKLKRNNSEISNRDN
;
A
#
# COMPACT_ATOMS: atom_id res chain seq x y z
N MET A 1 -23.11 -8.95 -12.93
CA MET A 1 -22.08 -8.96 -14.00
C MET A 1 -20.97 -9.85 -13.47
N SER A 2 -20.57 -10.94 -14.15
CA SER A 2 -19.53 -11.80 -13.58
C SER A 2 -18.20 -11.07 -13.63
N TRP A 3 -17.62 -10.74 -12.47
CA TRP A 3 -16.30 -10.09 -12.37
C TRP A 3 -15.17 -10.93 -13.01
N ILE A 4 -15.40 -12.23 -13.18
CA ILE A 4 -14.50 -13.16 -13.88
C ILE A 4 -14.30 -12.77 -15.37
N ASP A 5 -15.29 -12.10 -15.98
CA ASP A 5 -15.24 -11.66 -17.38
C ASP A 5 -14.70 -10.23 -17.57
N MET A 6 -14.18 -9.59 -16.52
CA MET A 6 -13.55 -8.27 -16.64
C MET A 6 -12.30 -8.34 -17.54
N GLY A 7 -12.35 -7.65 -18.68
CA GLY A 7 -11.22 -7.55 -19.61
C GLY A 7 -10.09 -6.61 -19.16
N VAL A 8 -10.31 -5.85 -18.07
CA VAL A 8 -9.35 -4.89 -17.50
C VAL A 8 -8.41 -5.60 -16.53
N ARG A 9 -7.10 -5.40 -16.69
CA ARG A 9 -6.08 -5.84 -15.73
C ARG A 9 -5.29 -4.65 -15.16
N CYS A 10 -4.93 -4.73 -13.89
CA CYS A 10 -3.91 -3.87 -13.29
C CYS A 10 -2.53 -4.23 -13.85
N GLU A 11 -1.86 -3.26 -14.47
CA GLU A 11 -0.50 -3.42 -15.01
C GLU A 11 0.55 -2.89 -14.05
N THR A 12 0.33 -1.69 -13.51
CA THR A 12 1.31 -0.97 -12.70
C THR A 12 0.60 -0.20 -11.60
N ILE A 13 1.17 -0.25 -10.40
CA ILE A 13 0.86 0.66 -9.32
C ILE A 13 2.17 1.30 -8.89
N LYS A 14 2.22 2.62 -8.88
CA LYS A 14 3.42 3.38 -8.54
C LYS A 14 3.07 4.42 -7.49
N PHE A 15 3.84 4.43 -6.42
CA PHE A 15 3.86 5.51 -5.45
C PHE A 15 5.24 6.14 -5.51
N GLU A 16 5.29 7.44 -5.71
CA GLU A 16 6.49 8.27 -5.70
C GLU A 16 6.28 9.38 -4.70
N GLY A 17 7.05 9.41 -3.61
CA GLY A 17 6.81 10.34 -2.49
C GLY A 17 6.75 11.83 -2.86
N SER A 18 7.26 12.23 -4.03
CA SER A 18 7.18 13.61 -4.53
C SER A 18 6.12 13.85 -5.61
N GLN A 19 5.61 12.80 -6.25
CA GLN A 19 4.72 12.90 -7.42
C GLN A 19 3.32 12.36 -7.17
N GLY A 20 3.16 11.55 -6.12
CA GLY A 20 1.88 11.00 -5.69
C GLY A 20 1.71 9.53 -6.07
N PHE A 21 0.45 9.15 -6.21
CA PHE A 21 0.04 7.76 -6.46
C PHE A 21 -0.53 7.61 -7.86
N PHE A 22 -0.10 6.56 -8.54
CA PHE A 22 -0.40 6.29 -9.93
C PHE A 22 -0.83 4.84 -10.11
N ILE A 23 -1.94 4.64 -10.82
CA ILE A 23 -2.42 3.34 -11.24
C ILE A 23 -2.46 3.32 -12.77
N ARG A 24 -1.92 2.27 -13.38
CA ARG A 24 -2.13 1.96 -14.79
C ARG A 24 -2.90 0.66 -14.95
N LEU A 25 -4.02 0.77 -15.65
CA LEU A 25 -4.89 -0.34 -16.03
C LEU A 25 -4.85 -0.51 -17.54
N ILE A 26 -5.05 -1.74 -18.01
CA ILE A 26 -5.03 -2.04 -19.44
C ILE A 26 -6.13 -3.04 -19.82
N LYS A 27 -6.68 -2.83 -21.01
CA LYS A 27 -7.70 -3.69 -21.63
C LYS A 27 -7.40 -3.82 -23.12
N GLY A 28 -7.00 -5.01 -23.55
CA GLY A 28 -6.47 -5.20 -24.91
C GLY A 28 -5.27 -4.29 -25.17
N GLN A 29 -5.40 -3.37 -26.12
CA GLN A 29 -4.38 -2.35 -26.45
C GLN A 29 -4.61 -1.00 -25.76
N LYS A 30 -5.77 -0.79 -25.09
CA LYS A 30 -6.09 0.46 -24.40
C LYS A 30 -5.40 0.53 -23.04
N LYS A 31 -4.94 1.72 -22.67
CA LYS A 31 -4.35 2.05 -21.36
C LYS A 31 -5.20 3.12 -20.67
N PHE A 32 -5.36 2.96 -19.36
CA PHE A 32 -6.07 3.89 -18.49
C PHE A 32 -5.14 4.23 -17.33
N GLU A 33 -5.06 5.50 -16.98
CA GLU A 33 -4.20 5.99 -15.92
C GLU A 33 -5.03 6.76 -14.90
N ILE A 34 -4.79 6.49 -13.62
CA ILE A 34 -5.42 7.20 -12.51
C ILE A 34 -4.29 7.81 -11.71
N LEU A 35 -4.37 9.12 -11.52
CA LEU A 35 -3.39 9.91 -10.81
C LEU A 35 -4.04 10.55 -9.59
N GLU A 36 -3.47 10.26 -8.44
CA GLU A 36 -3.76 10.94 -7.20
C GLU A 36 -2.56 11.81 -6.86
N SER A 37 -2.73 13.13 -6.99
CA SER A 37 -1.67 14.09 -6.66
C SER A 37 -1.50 14.18 -5.14
N GLY A 38 -0.32 13.83 -4.64
CA GLY A 38 -0.01 13.86 -3.22
C GLY A 38 -0.08 12.49 -2.54
N TYR A 39 -0.03 12.49 -1.21
CA TYR A 39 0.01 11.26 -0.42
C TYR A 39 -1.41 10.71 -0.26
N PRO A 40 -1.72 9.50 -0.75
CA PRO A 40 -3.00 8.86 -0.44
C PRO A 40 -3.09 8.61 1.06
N TYR A 41 -4.31 8.66 1.62
CA TYR A 41 -4.51 8.36 3.03
C TYR A 41 -4.13 6.90 3.32
N SER A 42 -4.60 6.00 2.45
CA SER A 42 -4.20 4.60 2.42
C SER A 42 -4.50 4.02 1.04
N VAL A 43 -3.67 3.07 0.62
CA VAL A 43 -3.87 2.25 -0.57
C VAL A 43 -3.76 0.79 -0.17
N LEU A 44 -4.65 -0.03 -0.72
CA LEU A 44 -4.62 -1.47 -0.71
C LEU A 44 -4.76 -1.96 -2.15
N PHE A 45 -3.92 -2.89 -2.57
CA PHE A 45 -4.21 -3.70 -3.75
C PHE A 45 -4.06 -5.16 -3.40
N CYS A 46 -5.09 -5.94 -3.72
CA CYS A 46 -5.21 -7.33 -3.30
C CYS A 46 -5.60 -8.20 -4.49
N ALA A 47 -5.03 -9.40 -4.59
CA ALA A 47 -5.39 -10.33 -5.65
C ALA A 47 -6.90 -10.54 -5.66
N THR A 48 -7.53 -10.45 -6.84
CA THR A 48 -9.00 -10.37 -6.95
C THR A 48 -9.72 -11.53 -6.25
N GLU A 49 -9.14 -12.73 -6.32
CA GLU A 49 -9.62 -13.93 -5.63
C GLU A 49 -9.72 -13.79 -4.10
N ASN A 50 -8.87 -12.97 -3.49
CA ASN A 50 -8.87 -12.72 -2.04
C ASN A 50 -9.88 -11.64 -1.63
N ARG A 51 -10.51 -10.97 -2.59
CA ARG A 51 -11.59 -9.99 -2.38
C ARG A 51 -12.92 -10.51 -2.90
N LYS A 52 -13.11 -11.83 -2.98
CA LYS A 52 -14.32 -12.48 -3.53
C LYS A 52 -15.61 -11.97 -2.89
N ARG A 53 -15.66 -11.87 -1.56
CA ARG A 53 -16.84 -11.36 -0.84
C ARG A 53 -17.15 -9.91 -1.18
N LEU A 54 -16.15 -9.02 -1.20
CA LEU A 54 -16.32 -7.64 -1.70
C LEU A 54 -16.89 -7.65 -3.12
N MET A 55 -16.30 -8.45 -4.01
CA MET A 55 -16.73 -8.52 -5.41
C MET A 55 -18.20 -8.94 -5.54
N GLU A 56 -18.64 -9.94 -4.77
CA GLU A 56 -20.04 -10.38 -4.73
C GLU A 56 -20.99 -9.26 -4.23
N MET A 57 -20.56 -8.45 -3.27
CA MET A 57 -21.35 -7.30 -2.80
C MET A 57 -21.45 -6.21 -3.86
N LEU A 58 -20.37 -5.92 -4.59
CA LEU A 58 -20.37 -4.89 -5.64
C LEU A 58 -21.19 -5.28 -6.87
N GLU A 59 -21.53 -6.56 -7.06
CA GLU A 59 -22.39 -7.00 -8.18
C GLU A 59 -23.81 -6.43 -8.11
N THR A 60 -24.28 -6.04 -6.92
CA THR A 60 -25.62 -5.45 -6.71
C THR A 60 -25.62 -3.93 -6.71
N GLU A 61 -24.45 -3.30 -6.78
CA GLU A 61 -24.28 -1.86 -6.70
C GLU A 61 -24.08 -1.24 -8.09
N ASP A 62 -24.54 0.01 -8.25
CA ASP A 62 -24.36 0.76 -9.49
C ASP A 62 -22.95 1.39 -9.55
N PRO A 63 -22.12 1.04 -10.54
CA PRO A 63 -20.78 1.61 -10.64
C PRO A 63 -20.79 3.02 -11.24
N VAL A 64 -19.74 3.77 -10.92
CA VAL A 64 -19.27 4.87 -11.75
C VAL A 64 -18.56 4.26 -12.95
N VAL A 65 -19.20 4.36 -14.11
CA VAL A 65 -18.63 3.90 -15.39
C VAL A 65 -17.65 4.95 -15.85
N LEU A 66 -16.37 4.61 -15.80
CA LEU A 66 -15.30 5.51 -16.26
C LEU A 66 -15.18 5.46 -17.79
N GLU A 67 -15.23 4.25 -18.35
CA GLU A 67 -15.21 3.94 -19.78
C GLU A 67 -15.87 2.57 -20.02
N GLU A 68 -16.07 2.16 -21.28
CA GLU A 68 -16.63 0.83 -21.61
C GLU A 68 -15.92 -0.32 -20.84
N GLU A 69 -16.63 -0.87 -19.86
CA GLU A 69 -16.22 -1.95 -18.95
C GLU A 69 -15.08 -1.60 -17.96
N LEU A 70 -14.80 -0.32 -17.73
CA LEU A 70 -14.01 0.14 -16.58
C LEU A 70 -14.94 0.72 -15.53
N TYR A 71 -15.06 0.00 -14.43
CA TYR A 71 -15.94 0.34 -13.33
C TYR A 71 -15.13 0.79 -12.12
N MET A 72 -15.63 1.83 -11.48
CA MET A 72 -15.17 2.29 -10.19
C MET A 72 -16.37 2.40 -9.26
N TYR A 73 -16.20 1.97 -8.03
CA TYR A 73 -17.19 2.10 -6.98
C TYR A 73 -16.68 3.10 -5.96
N ILE A 74 -17.60 3.89 -5.43
CA ILE A 74 -17.31 4.94 -4.47
C ILE A 74 -18.12 4.63 -3.22
N GLY A 75 -17.44 4.47 -2.09
CA GLY A 75 -18.08 4.16 -0.81
C GLY A 75 -17.76 5.17 0.28
N ARG A 76 -18.65 5.26 1.26
CA ARG A 76 -18.45 5.91 2.57
C ARG A 76 -18.77 4.92 3.68
N ASN A 77 -18.21 5.17 4.87
CA ASN A 77 -18.45 4.35 6.06
C ASN A 77 -18.19 2.84 5.84
N THR A 78 -17.32 2.51 4.89
CA THR A 78 -17.02 1.11 4.55
C THR A 78 -16.19 0.46 5.65
N GLY A 79 -16.23 -0.87 5.75
CA GLY A 79 -15.43 -1.61 6.72
C GLY A 79 -13.92 -1.30 6.65
N TYR A 80 -13.39 -1.07 5.44
CA TYR A 80 -11.99 -0.69 5.23
C TYR A 80 -11.67 0.70 5.81
N VAL A 81 -12.54 1.68 5.58
CA VAL A 81 -12.45 3.03 6.15
C VAL A 81 -12.56 2.97 7.68
N ASN A 82 -13.55 2.24 8.19
CA ASN A 82 -13.78 2.12 9.63
C ASN A 82 -12.59 1.46 10.34
N TRP A 83 -12.00 0.44 9.71
CA TRP A 83 -10.76 -0.16 10.20
C TRP A 83 -9.60 0.83 10.20
N LEU A 84 -9.40 1.59 9.12
CA LEU A 84 -8.35 2.60 9.05
C LEU A 84 -8.51 3.72 10.09
N ILE A 85 -9.72 4.28 10.25
CA ILE A 85 -10.01 5.31 11.26
C ILE A 85 -9.71 4.76 12.66
N ARG A 86 -10.04 3.50 12.90
CA ARG A 86 -9.76 2.81 14.17
C ARG A 86 -8.25 2.56 14.39
N ASP A 87 -7.49 2.33 13.32
CA ASP A 87 -6.02 2.21 13.31
C ASP A 87 -5.31 3.58 13.42
N SER A 88 -6.02 4.70 13.19
CA SER A 88 -5.48 6.06 13.07
C SER A 88 -5.92 7.03 14.17
N TYR A 89 -5.28 8.21 14.27
CA TYR A 89 -5.78 9.33 15.08
C TYR A 89 -7.18 9.75 14.60
N PRO A 90 -8.10 10.19 15.49
CA PRO A 90 -9.46 10.52 15.09
C PRO A 90 -9.46 11.68 14.10
N ASP A 91 -9.71 11.39 12.83
CA ASP A 91 -10.00 12.43 11.85
C ASP A 91 -11.07 12.00 10.83
N SER A 92 -12.12 12.83 10.84
CA SER A 92 -13.38 12.95 10.08
C SER A 92 -14.13 11.71 9.52
N VAL A 93 -15.46 11.79 9.67
CA VAL A 93 -16.49 10.80 9.29
C VAL A 93 -16.78 10.75 7.78
N ASP A 94 -15.96 11.41 6.93
CA ASP A 94 -16.28 11.65 5.51
C ASP A 94 -15.17 11.18 4.54
N LYS A 95 -14.46 10.11 4.87
CA LYS A 95 -13.45 9.54 3.97
C LYS A 95 -14.12 8.80 2.80
N ILE A 96 -13.77 9.21 1.58
CA ILE A 96 -14.22 8.54 0.36
C ILE A 96 -13.31 7.34 0.07
N HIS A 97 -13.92 6.19 -0.07
CA HIS A 97 -13.27 4.94 -0.45
C HIS A 97 -13.50 4.67 -1.94
N TYR A 98 -12.43 4.64 -2.72
CA TYR A 98 -12.47 4.28 -4.13
C TYR A 98 -12.09 2.81 -4.29
N ILE A 99 -12.92 2.06 -5.02
CA ILE A 99 -12.74 0.63 -5.26
C ILE A 99 -12.75 0.38 -6.76
N ILE A 100 -11.67 -0.20 -7.28
CA ILE A 100 -11.49 -0.50 -8.69
C ILE A 100 -11.24 -1.99 -8.83
N PRO A 101 -12.27 -2.77 -9.16
CA PRO A 101 -12.10 -4.16 -9.47
C PRO A 101 -11.42 -4.35 -10.82
N THR A 102 -10.45 -5.24 -10.87
CA THR A 102 -9.82 -5.69 -12.12
C THR A 102 -9.71 -7.22 -12.11
N LYS A 103 -9.31 -7.80 -13.23
CA LYS A 103 -9.15 -9.25 -13.37
C LYS A 103 -8.17 -9.85 -12.38
N ASN A 104 -7.06 -9.17 -12.10
CA ASN A 104 -5.96 -9.71 -11.31
C ASN A 104 -5.87 -9.10 -9.90
N TYR A 105 -6.19 -7.82 -9.74
CA TYR A 105 -6.23 -7.17 -8.42
C TYR A 105 -7.48 -6.31 -8.25
N VAL A 106 -8.01 -6.26 -7.04
CA VAL A 106 -8.91 -5.18 -6.61
C VAL A 106 -8.04 -4.11 -5.95
N ILE A 107 -8.19 -2.88 -6.42
CA ILE A 107 -7.44 -1.72 -5.94
C ILE A 107 -8.40 -0.86 -5.13
N GLU A 108 -8.05 -0.61 -3.88
CA GLU A 108 -8.81 0.13 -2.89
C GLU A 108 -7.96 1.30 -2.41
N PHE A 109 -8.44 2.53 -2.47
CA PHE A 109 -7.70 3.66 -1.92
C PHE A 109 -8.61 4.72 -1.32
N ILE A 110 -8.08 5.41 -0.31
CA ILE A 110 -8.69 6.57 0.31
C ILE A 110 -7.86 7.77 -0.08
N SER A 111 -8.49 8.71 -0.79
CA SER A 111 -7.82 9.93 -1.21
C SER A 111 -7.94 11.03 -0.15
N ASN A 112 -6.93 11.89 -0.09
CA ASN A 112 -6.99 13.17 0.64
C ASN A 112 -7.65 14.27 -0.20
N PHE A 113 -7.69 14.12 -1.53
CA PHE A 113 -8.31 15.06 -2.46
C PHE A 113 -9.52 14.41 -3.13
N VAL A 114 -10.66 15.09 -3.06
CA VAL A 114 -11.89 14.59 -3.69
C VAL A 114 -12.28 15.52 -4.83
N PRO A 115 -12.40 15.04 -6.08
CA PRO A 115 -12.14 13.67 -6.61
C PRO A 115 -10.72 13.48 -7.24
N PRO A 116 -10.22 12.22 -7.37
CA PRO A 116 -8.95 11.91 -8.04
C PRO A 116 -8.96 12.30 -9.52
N GLU A 117 -7.78 12.56 -10.08
CA GLU A 117 -7.63 12.84 -11.51
C GLU A 117 -7.57 11.54 -12.32
N ILE A 118 -8.46 11.40 -13.30
CA ILE A 118 -8.43 10.27 -14.23
C ILE A 118 -7.87 10.75 -15.57
N ILE A 119 -6.77 10.14 -15.97
CA ILE A 119 -6.03 10.46 -17.18
C ILE A 119 -6.24 9.33 -18.19
N TYR A 120 -7.00 9.63 -19.23
CA TYR A 120 -7.12 8.77 -20.40
C TYR A 120 -6.17 9.30 -21.49
N PRO A 121 -5.62 8.49 -22.40
CA PRO A 121 -4.49 8.88 -23.28
C PRO A 121 -4.69 10.15 -24.12
N PHE A 122 -5.89 10.73 -24.17
CA PHE A 122 -6.18 11.97 -24.89
C PHE A 122 -7.06 12.99 -24.15
N CYS A 123 -7.53 12.70 -22.92
CA CYS A 123 -8.38 13.62 -22.14
C CYS A 123 -8.08 13.51 -20.64
N LYS A 124 -7.79 14.65 -20.01
CA LYS A 124 -7.78 14.78 -18.54
C LYS A 124 -9.20 15.13 -18.10
N LYS A 125 -9.84 14.29 -17.28
CA LYS A 125 -11.18 14.54 -16.76
C LYS A 125 -11.19 14.28 -15.24
N MET A 126 -11.73 15.22 -14.48
CA MET A 126 -12.06 14.95 -13.07
C MET A 126 -13.37 14.16 -13.03
N THR A 127 -13.40 13.10 -12.23
CA THR A 127 -14.62 12.32 -12.03
C THR A 127 -15.50 13.03 -11.03
N GLU A 128 -16.59 13.64 -11.49
CA GLU A 128 -17.61 14.15 -10.56
C GLU A 128 -18.19 12.98 -9.76
N ILE A 129 -18.31 13.17 -8.44
CA ILE A 129 -18.96 12.19 -7.57
C ILE A 129 -20.46 12.36 -7.77
N ASP A 130 -21.08 11.32 -8.33
CA ASP A 130 -22.52 11.16 -8.36
C ASP A 130 -22.97 10.62 -7.01
N GLU A 131 -23.64 11.46 -6.20
CA GLU A 131 -24.09 11.10 -4.85
C GLU A 131 -25.09 9.92 -4.87
N GLU A 132 -25.83 9.71 -5.96
CA GLU A 132 -26.76 8.59 -6.10
C GLU A 132 -26.04 7.24 -6.22
N LYS A 133 -24.76 7.25 -6.64
CA LYS A 133 -23.92 6.05 -6.81
C LYS A 133 -23.01 5.77 -5.62
N LEU A 134 -23.18 6.54 -4.55
CA LEU A 134 -22.39 6.39 -3.35
C LEU A 134 -22.90 5.22 -2.51
N ILE A 135 -22.02 4.25 -2.24
CA ILE A 135 -22.34 3.10 -1.41
C ILE A 135 -22.10 3.45 0.06
N GLU A 136 -23.17 3.46 0.86
CA GLU A 136 -23.09 3.70 2.30
C GLU A 136 -22.98 2.39 3.09
N GLY A 137 -22.01 2.32 4.01
CA GLY A 137 -21.98 1.27 5.04
C GLY A 137 -21.65 -0.13 4.53
N LEU A 138 -20.81 -0.25 3.49
CA LEU A 138 -20.33 -1.52 2.98
C LEU A 138 -19.53 -2.28 4.07
N GLU A 139 -20.19 -3.18 4.81
CA GLU A 139 -19.62 -3.93 5.95
C GLU A 139 -18.66 -5.05 5.50
N LEU A 140 -17.47 -4.64 5.07
CA LEU A 140 -16.40 -5.54 4.60
C LEU A 140 -15.61 -6.20 5.72
N THR A 141 -15.72 -5.72 6.96
CA THR A 141 -14.65 -5.97 7.93
C THR A 141 -15.19 -6.30 9.31
N ASP A 142 -14.85 -7.51 9.74
CA ASP A 142 -14.87 -7.93 11.14
C ASP A 142 -13.46 -8.43 11.46
N MET A 143 -12.52 -7.48 11.29
CA MET A 143 -11.16 -7.56 11.80
C MET A 143 -11.28 -7.30 13.30
N SER A 144 -11.44 -8.40 14.03
CA SER A 144 -11.46 -8.42 15.48
C SER A 144 -10.07 -8.04 15.93
N TRP A 145 -9.97 -6.96 16.72
CA TRP A 145 -8.79 -6.38 17.38
C TRP A 145 -7.85 -7.37 18.09
N GLU A 146 -7.37 -8.35 17.35
CA GLU A 146 -6.49 -9.41 17.78
C GLU A 146 -5.05 -9.08 17.41
N TYR A 147 -4.75 -7.81 17.08
CA TYR A 147 -3.41 -7.26 17.05
C TYR A 147 -2.60 -7.60 18.31
N ASP A 148 -3.25 -7.70 19.48
CA ASP A 148 -2.64 -8.17 20.73
C ASP A 148 -2.07 -9.60 20.64
N LYS A 149 -2.51 -10.39 19.64
CA LYS A 149 -2.04 -11.74 19.36
C LYS A 149 -1.00 -11.78 18.23
N GLU A 150 -0.80 -10.70 17.49
CA GLU A 150 0.24 -10.61 16.48
C GLU A 150 1.61 -10.53 17.15
N GLU A 151 2.58 -11.25 16.59
CA GLU A 151 3.98 -11.15 17.02
C GLU A 151 4.81 -10.59 15.86
N TYR A 152 5.52 -9.51 16.12
CA TYR A 152 6.37 -8.84 15.14
C TYR A 152 7.81 -9.27 15.38
N ILE A 153 8.42 -9.89 14.38
CA ILE A 153 9.76 -10.48 14.48
C ILE A 153 10.65 -9.84 13.42
N GLU A 154 11.81 -9.32 13.82
CA GLU A 154 12.83 -8.86 12.87
C GLU A 154 13.32 -10.04 12.03
N PHE A 155 13.21 -9.95 10.70
CA PHE A 155 13.60 -11.05 9.80
C PHE A 155 14.95 -10.82 9.10
N VAL A 156 15.55 -9.65 9.28
CA VAL A 156 16.90 -9.32 8.81
C VAL A 156 17.94 -9.64 9.87
N ASP A 157 19.15 -10.02 9.46
CA ASP A 157 20.22 -10.36 10.40
C ASP A 157 20.94 -9.13 10.98
N ASP A 158 21.62 -9.30 12.12
CA ASP A 158 22.40 -8.24 12.77
C ASP A 158 23.44 -7.63 11.79
N LYS A 159 24.01 -8.43 10.88
CA LYS A 159 25.00 -7.96 9.89
C LYS A 159 24.40 -7.02 8.85
N PHE A 160 23.16 -7.24 8.46
CA PHE A 160 22.42 -6.35 7.57
C PHE A 160 22.10 -5.05 8.29
N LEU A 161 21.61 -5.13 9.53
CA LEU A 161 21.35 -3.96 10.36
C LEU A 161 22.62 -3.14 10.61
N GLU A 162 23.78 -3.76 10.84
CA GLU A 162 25.06 -3.05 10.97
C GLU A 162 25.47 -2.28 9.71
N LYS A 163 25.07 -2.75 8.52
CA LYS A 163 25.33 -2.05 7.26
C LYS A 163 24.44 -0.84 7.05
N MET A 164 23.40 -0.69 7.86
CA MET A 164 22.40 0.35 7.78
C MET A 164 22.53 1.24 9.00
N ASP A 165 22.91 2.51 8.82
CA ASP A 165 23.02 3.40 9.98
C ASP A 165 21.62 3.87 10.42
N ILE A 166 20.98 3.07 11.27
CA ILE A 166 19.58 3.26 11.68
C ILE A 166 19.36 4.58 12.42
N SER A 167 20.39 5.14 13.06
CA SER A 167 20.31 6.45 13.73
C SER A 167 19.94 7.59 12.77
N LYS A 168 20.09 7.35 11.47
CA LYS A 168 19.74 8.32 10.44
C LYS A 168 18.26 8.31 10.10
N GLY A 169 17.48 7.29 10.46
CA GLY A 169 16.10 7.14 10.01
C GLY A 169 16.00 6.63 8.57
N LEU A 170 14.80 6.22 8.17
CA LEU A 170 14.53 5.54 6.90
C LEU A 170 13.23 6.04 6.31
N PHE A 171 13.22 6.30 5.00
CA PHE A 171 12.05 6.72 4.24
C PHE A 171 11.75 5.71 3.15
N ILE A 172 10.48 5.45 2.89
CA ILE A 172 10.05 4.75 1.67
C ILE A 172 9.91 5.80 0.58
N GLY A 173 10.87 5.82 -0.36
CA GLY A 173 10.91 6.80 -1.44
C GLY A 173 9.93 6.44 -2.56
N ASP A 174 10.05 5.21 -3.06
CA ASP A 174 9.24 4.69 -4.15
C ASP A 174 8.69 3.30 -3.80
N LEU A 175 7.46 3.03 -4.23
CA LEU A 175 6.89 1.69 -4.28
C LEU A 175 6.36 1.44 -5.69
N ILE A 176 6.87 0.39 -6.34
CA ILE A 176 6.53 0.07 -7.72
C ILE A 176 6.09 -1.38 -7.78
N TYR A 177 4.80 -1.58 -7.98
CA TYR A 177 4.25 -2.84 -8.45
C TYR A 177 4.16 -2.82 -9.98
N LYS A 178 4.67 -3.86 -10.63
CA LYS A 178 4.53 -4.05 -12.08
C LYS A 178 4.50 -5.53 -12.43
N GLU A 179 3.42 -5.95 -13.10
CA GLU A 179 3.26 -7.30 -13.64
C GLU A 179 3.62 -8.43 -12.64
N GLY A 180 3.09 -8.35 -11.42
CA GLY A 180 3.29 -9.37 -10.38
C GLY A 180 4.55 -9.18 -9.53
N LYS A 181 5.41 -8.22 -9.87
CA LYS A 181 6.62 -7.89 -9.10
C LYS A 181 6.41 -6.64 -8.27
N LEU A 182 6.96 -6.62 -7.07
CA LEU A 182 6.96 -5.45 -6.18
C LEU A 182 8.39 -5.03 -5.86
N VAL A 183 8.67 -3.74 -6.01
CA VAL A 183 9.93 -3.11 -5.64
C VAL A 183 9.64 -1.97 -4.68
N ILE A 184 10.31 -1.96 -3.53
CA ILE A 184 10.23 -0.89 -2.53
C ILE A 184 11.63 -0.28 -2.39
N LEU A 185 11.74 1.02 -2.65
CA LEU A 185 12.97 1.78 -2.45
C LEU A 185 12.93 2.43 -1.07
N LEU A 186 13.92 2.08 -0.26
CA LEU A 186 14.18 2.65 1.04
C LEU A 186 15.37 3.59 0.95
N ASP A 187 15.23 4.81 1.45
CA ASP A 187 16.25 5.86 1.38
C ASP A 187 16.45 6.49 2.76
N GLN A 188 17.70 6.73 3.14
CA GLN A 188 18.03 7.53 4.31
C GLN A 188 18.12 9.03 3.98
N GLY A 189 17.53 9.55 2.91
CA GLY A 189 17.39 10.97 2.60
C GLY A 189 18.69 11.77 2.48
N ILE A 190 18.61 13.11 2.42
CA ILE A 190 19.79 13.98 2.44
C ILE A 190 20.29 14.13 3.88
N ARG A 191 21.59 13.98 4.08
CA ARG A 191 22.28 14.08 5.38
C ARG A 191 23.35 15.15 5.34
N LYS A 192 23.73 15.61 6.53
CA LYS A 192 24.79 16.60 6.73
C LYS A 192 25.89 15.97 7.57
N ASN A 193 27.14 16.03 7.11
CA ASN A 193 28.27 15.54 7.89
C ASN A 193 28.72 16.55 8.96
N GLU A 194 29.70 16.19 9.78
CA GLU A 194 30.24 17.06 10.84
C GLU A 194 30.85 18.36 10.28
N GLU A 195 31.37 18.35 9.05
CA GLU A 195 31.89 19.53 8.34
C GLU A 195 30.78 20.41 7.74
N GLY A 196 29.52 20.01 7.88
CA GLY A 196 28.37 20.72 7.36
C GLY A 196 28.07 20.51 5.87
N LYS A 197 28.75 19.57 5.20
CA LYS A 197 28.49 19.21 3.80
C LYS A 197 27.31 18.25 3.70
N TYR A 198 26.44 18.49 2.72
CA TYR A 198 25.32 17.62 2.42
C TYR A 198 25.76 16.43 1.57
N TYR A 199 25.22 15.25 1.86
CA TYR A 199 25.40 14.02 1.10
C TYR A 199 24.11 13.20 1.14
N MET A 200 23.84 12.40 0.12
CA MET A 200 22.71 11.47 0.17
C MET A 200 23.02 10.32 1.15
N GLY A 201 22.05 9.89 1.93
CA GLY A 201 22.12 8.72 2.82
C GLY A 201 22.01 7.41 2.06
N GLU A 202 22.12 6.27 2.74
CA GLU A 202 22.14 4.98 2.07
C GLU A 202 20.78 4.62 1.45
N GLN A 203 20.81 3.80 0.39
CA GLN A 203 19.61 3.32 -0.27
C GLN A 203 19.58 1.80 -0.32
N PHE A 204 18.40 1.24 -0.07
CA PHE A 204 18.14 -0.19 -0.07
C PHE A 204 16.92 -0.49 -0.95
N VAL A 205 16.95 -1.62 -1.62
CA VAL A 205 15.84 -2.08 -2.45
C VAL A 205 15.35 -3.40 -1.92
N VAL A 206 14.05 -3.44 -1.60
CA VAL A 206 13.32 -4.67 -1.28
C VAL A 206 12.60 -5.13 -2.55
N LYS A 207 12.76 -6.41 -2.91
CA LYS A 207 12.14 -6.98 -4.11
C LYS A 207 11.35 -8.23 -3.76
N PHE A 208 10.12 -8.29 -4.25
CA PHE A 208 9.33 -9.51 -4.35
C PHE A 208 9.15 -9.83 -5.84
N GLU A 209 9.60 -11.02 -6.25
CA GLU A 209 9.66 -11.39 -7.66
C GLU A 209 8.35 -11.99 -8.20
N SER A 210 7.45 -12.43 -7.31
CA SER A 210 6.12 -12.98 -7.66
C SER A 210 5.27 -13.19 -6.40
N GLY A 211 4.08 -13.78 -6.54
CA GLY A 211 3.33 -14.33 -5.40
C GLY A 211 2.73 -13.29 -4.45
N ILE A 212 2.52 -12.06 -4.91
CA ILE A 212 1.92 -10.98 -4.13
C ILE A 212 0.41 -11.19 -4.01
N GLU A 213 -0.06 -11.49 -2.80
CA GLU A 213 -1.47 -11.68 -2.48
C GLU A 213 -2.16 -10.38 -2.06
N ALA A 214 -1.44 -9.51 -1.36
CA ALA A 214 -1.89 -8.16 -1.02
C ALA A 214 -0.72 -7.23 -0.71
N VAL A 215 -0.89 -5.95 -0.99
CA VAL A 215 -0.01 -4.88 -0.51
C VAL A 215 -0.88 -3.76 0.00
N ARG A 216 -0.60 -3.29 1.21
CA ARG A 216 -1.20 -2.09 1.77
C ARG A 216 -0.12 -1.12 2.13
N PHE A 217 -0.33 0.16 1.86
CA PHE A 217 0.52 1.21 2.37
C PHE A 217 -0.30 2.41 2.85
N ALA A 218 0.17 3.04 3.91
CA ALA A 218 -0.46 4.18 4.55
C ALA A 218 0.60 5.05 5.23
N ASP A 219 0.26 6.31 5.46
CA ASP A 219 1.06 7.26 6.23
C ASP A 219 1.28 6.75 7.67
N GLU A 220 2.52 6.82 8.15
CA GLU A 220 2.94 6.30 9.46
C GLU A 220 2.19 6.99 10.61
N GLY A 221 1.96 8.30 10.52
CA GLY A 221 1.21 9.07 11.53
C GLY A 221 -0.25 8.62 11.65
N ARG A 222 -0.69 7.72 10.76
CA ARG A 222 -2.04 7.17 10.67
C ARG A 222 -2.09 5.68 11.02
N ARG A 223 -1.03 5.07 11.55
CA ARG A 223 -1.09 3.73 12.17
C ARG A 223 -0.75 3.82 13.66
N LEU A 224 -1.60 4.53 14.38
CA LEU A 224 -1.46 4.82 15.81
C LEU A 224 -1.53 3.57 16.69
N LEU A 225 -2.27 2.54 16.30
CA LEU A 225 -2.27 1.27 17.05
C LEU A 225 -0.95 0.54 16.93
N LEU A 226 -0.32 0.51 15.75
CA LEU A 226 1.05 0.02 15.63
C LEU A 226 1.98 0.83 16.55
N TRP A 227 1.87 2.17 16.53
CA TRP A 227 2.65 3.03 17.41
C TRP A 227 2.40 2.75 18.91
N LEU A 228 1.15 2.53 19.32
CA LEU A 228 0.79 2.17 20.70
C LEU A 228 1.27 0.75 21.07
N ILE A 229 1.17 -0.22 20.15
CA ILE A 229 1.75 -1.57 20.31
C ILE A 229 3.28 -1.48 20.48
N PHE A 230 3.95 -0.61 19.73
CA PHE A 230 5.39 -0.37 19.88
C PHE A 230 5.76 0.39 21.15
N TRP A 231 4.88 1.26 21.68
CA TRP A 231 5.12 2.02 22.90
C TRP A 231 4.74 1.27 24.20
N ASP A 232 3.69 0.46 24.19
CA ASP A 232 3.08 -0.09 25.41
C ASP A 232 3.59 -1.50 25.79
N ILE A 233 4.38 -2.16 24.95
CA ILE A 233 4.78 -3.56 25.20
C ILE A 233 6.28 -3.69 25.53
N LYS A 234 6.56 -3.81 26.83
CA LYS A 234 7.82 -4.31 27.43
C LYS A 234 8.30 -5.70 26.93
N LYS A 235 7.65 -6.34 25.95
CA LYS A 235 7.98 -7.69 25.44
C LYS A 235 8.93 -7.69 24.25
N TYR A 236 9.00 -6.63 23.45
CA TYR A 236 9.78 -6.64 22.22
C TYR A 236 10.95 -5.66 22.32
N LYS A 237 12.14 -6.19 22.55
CA LYS A 237 13.39 -5.44 22.37
C LYS A 237 13.72 -5.44 20.88
N PHE A 238 12.99 -4.66 20.08
CA PHE A 238 13.44 -4.37 18.73
C PHE A 238 14.77 -3.63 18.84
N LYS A 239 15.84 -4.20 18.29
CA LYS A 239 17.05 -3.42 18.14
C LYS A 239 16.77 -2.35 17.09
N ASN A 240 16.07 -2.70 15.99
CA ASN A 240 15.82 -1.85 14.83
C ASN A 240 14.57 -2.33 14.05
N GLY A 241 13.40 -1.74 14.33
CA GLY A 241 12.07 -2.23 13.91
C GLY A 241 11.63 -1.94 12.47
N TYR A 242 12.52 -1.78 11.49
CA TYR A 242 12.14 -1.38 10.12
C TYR A 242 11.70 -2.56 9.21
N PHE A 243 12.10 -3.79 9.54
CA PHE A 243 11.87 -4.98 8.71
C PHE A 243 11.28 -6.12 9.54
N LEU A 244 9.96 -6.25 9.51
CA LEU A 244 9.23 -7.15 10.40
C LEU A 244 8.52 -8.23 9.60
N LYS A 245 8.56 -9.45 10.12
CA LYS A 245 7.65 -10.54 9.75
C LYS A 245 6.58 -10.63 10.84
N VAL A 246 5.32 -10.67 10.43
CA VAL A 246 4.17 -10.67 11.34
C VAL A 246 3.63 -12.09 11.47
N GLU A 247 3.88 -12.71 12.61
CA GLU A 247 3.31 -14.00 12.97
C GLU A 247 1.90 -13.82 13.53
N ASN A 248 1.05 -14.84 13.34
CA ASN A 248 -0.37 -14.79 13.67
C ASN A 248 -1.09 -13.58 13.05
N SER A 249 -0.78 -13.25 11.79
CA SER A 249 -1.29 -12.03 11.18
C SER A 249 -2.81 -12.00 11.03
N GLU A 250 -3.43 -10.92 11.53
CA GLU A 250 -4.83 -10.58 11.32
C GLU A 250 -5.11 -10.24 9.86
N PHE A 251 -4.17 -9.57 9.19
CA PHE A 251 -4.31 -9.22 7.78
C PHE A 251 -4.45 -10.47 6.89
N ILE A 252 -3.66 -11.53 7.15
CA ILE A 252 -3.80 -12.82 6.46
C ILE A 252 -5.18 -13.45 6.75
N ARG A 253 -5.61 -13.51 8.02
CA ARG A 253 -6.92 -14.07 8.40
C ARG A 253 -8.07 -13.35 7.72
N TRP A 254 -7.98 -12.02 7.61
CA TRP A 254 -8.96 -11.21 6.90
C TRP A 254 -9.04 -11.56 5.42
N LEU A 255 -7.90 -11.71 4.74
CA LEU A 255 -7.87 -12.15 3.34
C LEU A 255 -8.49 -13.54 3.16
N GLU A 256 -8.23 -14.49 4.07
CA GLU A 256 -8.85 -15.83 4.03
C GLU A 256 -10.37 -15.76 4.21
N LYS A 257 -10.85 -14.87 5.09
CA LYS A 257 -12.29 -14.64 5.31
C LYS A 257 -12.96 -14.06 4.07
N GLU A 258 -12.33 -13.07 3.43
CA GLU A 258 -12.83 -12.43 2.21
C GLU A 258 -12.76 -13.36 0.98
N ARG A 259 -11.79 -14.27 0.94
CA ARG A 259 -11.70 -15.38 -0.02
C ARG A 259 -12.73 -16.48 0.24
N GLY A 260 -13.17 -16.64 1.49
CA GLY A 260 -14.05 -17.70 1.97
C GLY A 260 -13.35 -19.05 2.23
N LYS A 261 -12.01 -19.09 2.16
CA LYS A 261 -11.20 -20.27 2.46
C LYS A 261 -9.76 -19.87 2.83
N LYS A 262 -9.07 -20.77 3.52
CA LYS A 262 -7.64 -20.62 3.83
C LYS A 262 -6.77 -20.64 2.57
N PHE A 263 -5.58 -20.05 2.68
CA PHE A 263 -4.57 -20.18 1.63
C PHE A 263 -4.11 -21.64 1.51
N GLU A 264 -4.00 -22.13 0.28
CA GLU A 264 -3.53 -23.50 0.00
C GLU A 264 -2.01 -23.62 0.14
N GLU A 265 -1.30 -22.55 -0.19
CA GLU A 265 0.14 -22.40 -0.06
C GLU A 265 0.46 -21.49 1.13
N GLU A 266 1.65 -21.64 1.70
CA GLU A 266 2.11 -20.77 2.78
C GLU A 266 2.24 -19.33 2.28
N VAL A 267 1.63 -18.41 3.03
CA VAL A 267 1.71 -16.97 2.80
C VAL A 267 2.31 -16.29 4.03
N ASN A 268 3.20 -15.35 3.81
CA ASN A 268 3.87 -14.60 4.85
C ASN A 268 3.45 -13.13 4.82
N HIS A 269 3.34 -12.51 5.99
CA HIS A 269 3.11 -11.08 6.12
C HIS A 269 4.39 -10.38 6.52
N TYR A 270 4.86 -9.48 5.66
CA TYR A 270 5.99 -8.59 5.91
C TYR A 270 5.49 -7.17 6.14
N CYS A 271 5.95 -6.54 7.22
CA CYS A 271 5.65 -5.17 7.56
C CYS A 271 6.96 -4.36 7.52
N PHE A 272 6.99 -3.37 6.64
CA PHE A 272 8.11 -2.43 6.48
C PHE A 272 7.71 -1.10 7.09
N LEU A 273 8.41 -0.69 8.13
CA LEU A 273 8.23 0.61 8.74
C LEU A 273 9.19 1.62 8.11
N SER A 274 8.81 2.89 8.14
CA SER A 274 9.65 4.02 7.79
C SER A 274 9.10 5.26 8.49
N ASP A 275 9.88 6.33 8.56
CA ASP A 275 9.54 7.57 9.28
C ASP A 275 8.37 8.37 8.64
N MET A 276 7.72 7.82 7.61
CA MET A 276 6.61 8.47 6.89
C MET A 276 5.54 7.49 6.41
N LEU A 277 5.91 6.24 6.11
CA LEU A 277 5.02 5.25 5.53
C LEU A 277 5.20 3.90 6.19
N VAL A 278 4.09 3.18 6.34
CA VAL A 278 4.07 1.75 6.65
C VAL A 278 3.61 0.99 5.42
N VAL A 279 4.34 -0.06 5.06
CA VAL A 279 3.98 -0.95 3.95
C VAL A 279 3.84 -2.37 4.48
N ASP A 280 2.63 -2.91 4.36
CA ASP A 280 2.32 -4.32 4.61
C ASP A 280 2.33 -5.07 3.26
N VAL A 281 3.00 -6.21 3.20
CA VAL A 281 3.06 -7.10 2.03
C VAL A 281 2.70 -8.52 2.46
N VAL A 282 1.63 -9.06 1.91
CA VAL A 282 1.30 -10.48 2.01
C VAL A 282 1.77 -11.18 0.74
N SER A 283 2.68 -12.14 0.89
CA SER A 283 3.35 -12.78 -0.23
C SER A 283 3.66 -14.25 0.04
N LYS A 284 3.62 -15.06 -1.01
CA LYS A 284 4.09 -16.45 -1.03
C LYS A 284 5.61 -16.57 -1.16
N CYS A 285 6.27 -15.52 -1.62
CA CYS A 285 7.73 -15.48 -1.71
C CYS A 285 8.31 -14.55 -0.63
N GLU A 286 9.50 -14.92 -0.16
CA GLU A 286 10.30 -14.04 0.68
C GLU A 286 10.86 -12.85 -0.12
N PRO A 287 11.03 -11.67 0.51
CA PRO A 287 11.70 -10.55 -0.12
C PRO A 287 13.21 -10.78 -0.21
N THR A 288 13.83 -10.23 -1.25
CA THR A 288 15.28 -9.99 -1.27
C THR A 288 15.57 -8.54 -0.95
N ILE A 289 16.62 -8.27 -0.19
CA ILE A 289 17.01 -6.91 0.21
C ILE A 289 18.45 -6.65 -0.18
N GLU A 290 18.66 -5.59 -0.96
CA GLU A 290 19.97 -5.23 -1.51
C GLU A 290 20.28 -3.76 -1.23
N LYS A 291 21.50 -3.49 -0.73
CA LYS A 291 22.03 -2.13 -0.65
C LYS A 291 22.44 -1.66 -2.05
N LEU A 292 21.94 -0.52 -2.50
CA LEU A 292 22.34 0.06 -3.78
C LEU A 292 23.78 0.57 -3.69
N LYS A 293 24.66 0.01 -4.55
CA LYS A 293 26.01 0.54 -4.71
C LYS A 293 25.92 1.86 -5.45
N ARG A 294 26.47 2.93 -4.88
CA ARG A 294 26.63 4.19 -5.60
C ARG A 294 27.68 4.06 -6.69
N ASN A 295 27.35 4.55 -7.86
CA ASN A 295 28.36 5.17 -8.70
C ASN A 295 28.70 6.52 -8.06
N ASN A 296 29.97 6.75 -7.74
CA ASN A 296 30.46 8.01 -7.18
C ASN A 296 30.29 9.14 -8.21
N SER A 297 29.10 9.73 -8.28
CA SER A 297 28.94 11.10 -8.77
C SER A 297 28.72 11.95 -7.54
N GLU A 298 29.81 12.57 -7.08
CA GLU A 298 29.76 13.69 -6.15
C GLU A 298 28.67 14.64 -6.64
N ILE A 299 27.68 14.92 -5.79
CA ILE A 299 26.82 16.09 -5.99
C ILE A 299 27.76 17.27 -5.74
N SER A 300 28.45 17.70 -6.80
CA SER A 300 29.22 18.91 -6.78
C SER A 300 28.25 20.01 -6.43
N ASN A 301 28.44 20.64 -5.26
CA ASN A 301 27.93 21.96 -5.01
C ASN A 301 28.27 22.81 -6.24
N ARG A 302 27.27 23.11 -7.07
CA ARG A 302 27.34 24.27 -7.92
C ARG A 302 26.75 25.39 -7.08
N ASP A 303 27.68 26.10 -6.48
CA ASP A 303 27.50 27.36 -5.79
C ASP A 303 26.75 28.39 -6.64
N ASN A 304 26.06 29.27 -5.89
CA ASN A 304 25.43 30.56 -6.21
C ASN A 304 23.93 30.57 -6.49
#